data_AF-A0A4V2YHQ5-F1
#
_entry.id   AF-A0A4V2YHQ5-F1
#
_cell.length_a   1.000
_cell.length_b   1.000
_cell.length_c   1.000
_cell.angle_alpha   90.00
_cell.angle_beta   90.00
_cell.angle_gamma   90.00
#
_symmetry.space_group_name_H-M   'P 1'
#
loop_
_entity.id
_entity.type
_entity.pdbx_description
1 polymer ?
#
loop_
_entity_poly.entity_id
_entity_poly.type
_entity_poly.pdbx_seq_one_letter_code
_entity_poly.pdbx_strand_id
1 'polypeptide(L)'
;PDAHTSPDRSFCHTYGRGKDQHLMIPGWPYSIVAALETGRTSWTALLDAMRLEPGADVAAVTAVQIRQVVERLITAGQWRDGDPEVLVVLDAGYDAPRVAHLLAELPVQIVGRMRSDRVLRRPAPPRLPGTNGRPPKHGGEFVFGDPASWGTEQAVTATDTHRYGQARAQVWDRLHPRLTRRAAWADHEGPLPVIEGTLIRLTVDHLPSGGKAKPVWLWWSTVDVTEADVDRCWQAYLRRFNIEHTFRLFKQTLGWTVPKLRNPEAADRWSWLIITAYTQLRLARPLTDDLRRPWEKPAPPERLTPARIRRGFRNLRAKAPSPSRAPKPSRPGPGRPPGSTNRHRATRHDVGRILATGQAYQRPTHHKTGTKPRRKG
;
A
#
# COMPACT_ATOMS: atom_id res chain seq x y z
N PRO A 1 -16.74 -8.25 5.29
CA PRO A 1 -17.97 -9.02 5.59
C PRO A 1 -19.06 -8.05 6.08
N ASP A 2 -20.28 -8.18 5.57
CA ASP A 2 -21.37 -7.25 5.94
C ASP A 2 -22.09 -7.67 7.23
N ALA A 3 -22.03 -8.96 7.58
CA ALA A 3 -22.78 -9.53 8.69
C ALA A 3 -22.36 -8.94 10.05
N HIS A 4 -23.33 -8.46 10.82
CA HIS A 4 -23.15 -7.93 12.18
C HIS A 4 -22.59 -8.95 13.19
N THR A 5 -22.59 -10.22 12.83
CA THR A 5 -22.07 -11.32 13.65
C THR A 5 -20.62 -11.67 13.32
N SER A 6 -19.94 -10.84 12.52
CA SER A 6 -18.50 -10.96 12.24
C SER A 6 -17.73 -9.98 13.13
N PRO A 7 -16.78 -10.46 13.95
CA PRO A 7 -15.96 -9.60 14.81
C PRO A 7 -14.93 -8.81 14.00
N ASP A 8 -14.27 -7.86 14.68
CA ASP A 8 -13.08 -7.12 14.21
C ASP A 8 -13.24 -6.39 12.87
N ARG A 9 -14.47 -5.99 12.55
CA ARG A 9 -14.75 -5.23 11.34
C ARG A 9 -14.35 -3.77 11.53
N SER A 10 -13.61 -3.25 10.56
CA SER A 10 -13.26 -1.85 10.43
C SER A 10 -13.97 -1.21 9.23
N PHE A 11 -14.00 0.12 9.19
CA PHE A 11 -14.49 0.83 8.03
C PHE A 11 -13.42 0.81 6.93
N CYS A 12 -13.75 0.14 5.82
CA CYS A 12 -12.93 0.07 4.61
C CYS A 12 -13.41 1.13 3.62
N HIS A 13 -12.47 1.83 2.98
CA HIS A 13 -12.79 2.79 1.93
C HIS A 13 -13.23 2.05 0.66
N THR A 14 -14.35 2.47 0.09
CA THR A 14 -14.77 2.08 -1.26
C THR A 14 -15.19 3.30 -2.06
N TYR A 15 -14.90 3.26 -3.36
CA TYR A 15 -15.39 4.24 -4.31
C TYR A 15 -16.80 3.84 -4.74
N GLY A 16 -17.79 4.69 -4.44
CA GLY A 16 -19.15 4.52 -4.95
C GLY A 16 -19.20 4.62 -6.48
N ARG A 17 -20.31 4.17 -7.09
CA ARG A 17 -20.54 4.34 -8.55
C ARG A 17 -20.89 5.78 -8.94
N GLY A 18 -21.05 6.69 -7.98
CA GLY A 18 -21.26 8.12 -8.18
C GLY A 18 -19.98 8.94 -8.00
N LYS A 19 -19.89 10.09 -8.66
CA LYS A 19 -18.75 11.01 -8.60
C LYS A 19 -18.53 11.48 -7.15
N ASP A 20 -17.30 11.36 -6.65
CA ASP A 20 -16.82 11.88 -5.36
C ASP A 20 -17.50 11.33 -4.08
N GLN A 21 -18.20 10.20 -4.15
CA GLN A 21 -18.72 9.55 -2.94
C GLN A 21 -17.69 8.56 -2.35
N HIS A 22 -16.99 9.01 -1.31
CA HIS A 22 -16.20 8.15 -0.44
C HIS A 22 -17.16 7.37 0.48
N LEU A 23 -17.43 6.11 0.15
CA LEU A 23 -18.25 5.23 0.98
C LEU A 23 -17.34 4.46 1.94
N MET A 24 -17.75 4.39 3.20
CA MET A 24 -17.08 3.59 4.22
C MET A 24 -17.95 2.37 4.49
N ILE A 25 -17.48 1.18 4.12
CA ILE A 25 -18.21 -0.06 4.33
C ILE A 25 -17.54 -0.92 5.41
N PRO A 26 -18.31 -1.63 6.26
CA PRO A 26 -17.74 -2.59 7.19
C PRO A 26 -16.98 -3.71 6.47
N GLY A 27 -15.76 -3.99 6.91
CA GLY A 27 -14.94 -5.02 6.31
C GLY A 27 -13.71 -5.35 7.14
N TRP A 28 -12.93 -6.31 6.65
CA TRP A 28 -11.61 -6.61 7.18
C TRP A 28 -10.59 -6.00 6.23
N PRO A 29 -9.90 -4.90 6.62
CA PRO A 29 -8.85 -4.32 5.81
C PRO A 29 -7.62 -5.23 5.81
N TYR A 30 -6.97 -5.35 4.65
CA TYR A 30 -5.72 -6.11 4.50
C TYR A 30 -4.61 -5.20 3.99
N SER A 31 -3.44 -5.30 4.61
CA SER A 31 -2.17 -4.81 4.10
C SER A 31 -1.49 -5.92 3.29
N ILE A 32 -1.09 -5.61 2.07
CA ILE A 32 -0.55 -6.58 1.12
C ILE A 32 0.79 -6.08 0.61
N VAL A 33 1.82 -6.93 0.69
CA VAL A 33 3.14 -6.67 0.12
C VAL A 33 3.30 -7.49 -1.15
N ALA A 34 3.67 -6.83 -2.24
CA ALA A 34 3.93 -7.47 -3.52
C ALA A 34 5.23 -6.98 -4.15
N ALA A 35 6.03 -7.90 -4.68
CA ALA A 35 7.12 -7.56 -5.59
C ALA A 35 6.54 -7.22 -6.97
N LEU A 36 7.03 -6.12 -7.53
CA LEU A 36 6.70 -5.69 -8.88
C LEU A 36 7.73 -6.25 -9.86
N GLU A 37 7.25 -6.79 -10.98
CA GLU A 37 8.12 -7.24 -12.07
C GLU A 37 8.50 -6.05 -12.97
N THR A 38 9.71 -6.10 -13.54
CA THR A 38 10.16 -5.13 -14.53
C THR A 38 9.38 -5.29 -15.85
N GLY A 39 9.37 -4.23 -16.66
CA GLY A 39 8.69 -4.26 -17.97
C GLY A 39 7.15 -4.21 -17.88
N ARG A 40 6.48 -4.22 -19.04
CA ARG A 40 5.00 -4.10 -19.12
C ARG A 40 4.36 -5.46 -18.81
N THR A 41 3.88 -5.62 -17.57
CA THR A 41 3.33 -6.88 -17.07
C THR A 41 2.09 -6.63 -16.21
N SER A 42 1.18 -7.61 -16.21
CA SER A 42 -0.01 -7.66 -15.33
C SER A 42 0.20 -8.57 -14.13
N TRP A 43 1.44 -9.03 -13.93
CA TRP A 43 1.85 -9.89 -12.84
C TRP A 43 2.49 -9.09 -11.72
N THR A 44 2.24 -9.55 -10.51
CA THR A 44 2.99 -9.20 -9.31
C THR A 44 3.35 -10.51 -8.60
N ALA A 45 4.32 -10.50 -7.69
CA ALA A 45 4.54 -11.63 -6.79
C ALA A 45 4.06 -11.23 -5.38
N LEU A 46 3.05 -11.90 -4.86
CA LEU A 46 2.51 -11.59 -3.53
C LEU A 46 3.42 -12.20 -2.48
N LEU A 47 4.04 -11.35 -1.67
CA LEU A 47 5.03 -11.75 -0.68
C LEU A 47 4.41 -11.93 0.71
N ASP A 48 3.42 -11.08 1.04
CA ASP A 48 2.78 -11.13 2.35
C ASP A 48 1.38 -10.49 2.35
N ALA A 49 0.55 -10.93 3.29
CA ALA A 49 -0.78 -10.41 3.55
C ALA A 49 -1.10 -10.43 5.04
N MET A 50 -1.41 -9.26 5.60
CA MET A 50 -1.78 -9.09 6.99
C MET A 50 -3.13 -8.37 7.11
N ARG A 51 -4.03 -8.91 7.93
CA ARG A 51 -5.27 -8.21 8.28
C ARG A 51 -4.93 -7.09 9.26
N LEU A 52 -5.47 -5.90 9.01
CA LEU A 52 -5.33 -4.75 9.91
C LEU A 52 -6.46 -4.80 10.94
N GLU A 53 -6.07 -4.90 12.21
CA GLU A 53 -7.01 -4.87 13.32
C GLU A 53 -7.65 -3.48 13.49
N PRO A 54 -8.88 -3.41 14.04
CA PRO A 54 -9.49 -2.14 14.38
C PRO A 54 -8.60 -1.32 15.33
N GLY A 55 -8.29 -0.07 14.94
CA GLY A 55 -7.45 0.81 15.76
C GLY A 55 -5.95 0.63 15.57
N ALA A 56 -5.50 -0.34 14.76
CA ALA A 56 -4.09 -0.59 14.50
C ALA A 56 -3.35 0.68 14.05
N ASP A 57 -2.13 0.84 14.56
CA ASP A 57 -1.18 1.79 14.03
C ASP A 57 -0.65 1.28 12.68
N VAL A 58 -1.26 1.77 11.61
CA VAL A 58 -0.97 1.31 10.24
C VAL A 58 0.52 1.44 9.92
N ALA A 59 1.20 2.50 10.36
CA ALA A 59 2.64 2.66 10.08
C ALA A 59 3.47 1.61 10.80
N ALA A 60 3.16 1.34 12.07
CA ALA A 60 3.86 0.31 12.86
C ALA A 60 3.62 -1.10 12.29
N VAL A 61 2.37 -1.44 11.96
CA VAL A 61 2.04 -2.75 11.35
C VAL A 61 2.74 -2.90 9.99
N THR A 62 2.75 -1.85 9.18
CA THR A 62 3.43 -1.85 7.88
C THR A 62 4.94 -2.04 8.03
N ALA A 63 5.56 -1.38 9.01
CA ALA A 63 6.98 -1.55 9.30
C ALA A 63 7.30 -3.00 9.72
N VAL A 64 6.53 -3.57 10.64
CA VAL A 64 6.69 -4.99 11.04
C VAL A 64 6.55 -5.93 9.84
N GLN A 65 5.53 -5.71 9.00
CA GLN A 65 5.30 -6.55 7.82
C GLN A 65 6.46 -6.44 6.81
N ILE A 66 6.92 -5.23 6.49
CA ILE A 66 8.04 -5.02 5.56
C ILE A 66 9.31 -5.63 6.11
N ARG A 67 9.61 -5.41 7.40
CA ARG A 67 10.78 -5.99 8.08
C ARG A 67 10.82 -7.50 7.91
N GLN A 68 9.72 -8.18 8.24
CA GLN A 68 9.64 -9.62 8.10
C GLN A 68 9.82 -10.09 6.65
N VAL A 69 9.29 -9.34 5.67
CA VAL A 69 9.52 -9.66 4.25
C VAL A 69 10.98 -9.51 3.88
N VAL A 70 11.63 -8.41 4.26
CA VAL A 70 13.03 -8.10 3.93
C VAL A 70 13.95 -9.12 4.60
N GLU A 71 13.78 -9.41 5.88
CA GLU A 71 14.56 -10.43 6.60
C GLU A 71 14.45 -11.82 5.94
N ARG A 72 13.25 -12.19 5.46
CA ARG A 72 13.05 -13.44 4.69
C ARG A 72 13.76 -13.40 3.34
N LEU A 73 13.78 -12.26 2.64
CA LEU A 73 14.51 -12.10 1.38
C LEU A 73 16.03 -12.24 1.59
N ILE A 74 16.56 -11.63 2.65
CA ILE A 74 17.98 -11.73 3.04
C ILE A 74 18.31 -13.18 3.40
N THR A 75 17.51 -13.82 4.26
CA THR A 75 17.69 -15.22 4.67
C THR A 75 17.65 -16.18 3.48
N ALA A 76 16.79 -15.90 2.49
CA ALA A 76 16.70 -16.68 1.25
C ALA A 76 17.80 -16.35 0.23
N GLY A 77 18.74 -15.45 0.56
CA GLY A 77 19.84 -15.02 -0.30
C GLY A 77 19.41 -14.25 -1.54
N GLN A 78 18.18 -13.69 -1.54
CA GLN A 78 17.62 -12.85 -2.60
C GLN A 78 18.09 -11.40 -2.52
N TRP A 79 18.68 -11.02 -1.39
CA TRP A 79 19.42 -9.78 -1.18
C TRP A 79 20.67 -10.09 -0.37
N ARG A 80 21.79 -9.44 -0.67
CA ARG A 80 23.09 -9.60 0.00
C ARG A 80 23.75 -8.25 0.19
N ASP A 81 24.70 -8.17 1.13
CA ASP A 81 25.52 -6.97 1.31
C ASP A 81 26.21 -6.58 -0.01
N GLY A 82 26.02 -5.32 -0.41
CA GLY A 82 26.48 -4.78 -1.68
C GLY A 82 25.40 -4.73 -2.78
N ASP A 83 24.27 -5.43 -2.61
CA ASP A 83 23.11 -5.24 -3.48
C ASP A 83 22.48 -3.85 -3.24
N PRO A 84 21.83 -3.26 -4.26
CA PRO A 84 21.03 -2.06 -4.06
C PRO A 84 19.96 -2.25 -2.98
N GLU A 85 19.69 -1.20 -2.20
CA GLU A 85 18.61 -1.20 -1.22
C GLU A 85 17.26 -1.52 -1.87
N VAL A 86 16.41 -2.24 -1.13
CA VAL A 86 15.08 -2.62 -1.59
C VAL A 86 14.18 -1.39 -1.62
N LEU A 87 13.75 -1.00 -2.83
CA LEU A 87 12.82 0.10 -3.02
C LEU A 87 11.39 -0.33 -2.68
N VAL A 88 10.87 0.13 -1.54
CA VAL A 88 9.50 -0.06 -1.09
C VAL A 88 8.65 1.13 -1.53
N VAL A 89 7.60 0.84 -2.29
CA VAL A 89 6.65 1.85 -2.79
C VAL A 89 5.31 1.72 -2.06
N LEU A 90 5.01 2.71 -1.23
CA LEU A 90 3.77 2.77 -0.45
C LEU A 90 2.62 3.38 -1.28
N ASP A 91 1.40 2.90 -1.03
CA ASP A 91 0.21 3.56 -1.55
C ASP A 91 -0.05 4.91 -0.85
N ALA A 92 -0.98 5.69 -1.39
CA ALA A 92 -1.48 6.88 -0.75
C ALA A 92 -2.10 6.55 0.62
N GLY A 93 -1.80 7.39 1.61
CA GLY A 93 -2.37 7.27 2.96
C GLY A 93 -1.44 6.64 3.98
N TYR A 94 -0.36 5.98 3.54
CA TYR A 94 0.73 5.61 4.45
C TYR A 94 1.59 6.82 4.81
N ASP A 95 2.08 6.83 6.05
CA ASP A 95 3.02 7.84 6.54
C ASP A 95 4.45 7.43 6.18
N ALA A 96 4.88 7.76 4.96
CA ALA A 96 6.17 7.34 4.42
C ALA A 96 7.38 7.74 5.29
N PRO A 97 7.50 9.00 5.79
CA PRO A 97 8.57 9.35 6.74
C PRO A 97 8.58 8.48 7.99
N ARG A 98 7.41 8.20 8.58
CA ARG A 98 7.34 7.36 9.77
C ARG A 98 7.74 5.91 9.49
N VAL A 99 7.29 5.35 8.37
CA VAL A 99 7.69 3.99 7.95
C VAL A 99 9.20 3.92 7.70
N ALA A 100 9.79 4.94 7.06
CA ALA A 100 11.24 5.03 6.87
C ALA A 100 12.00 5.07 8.20
N HIS A 101 11.53 5.87 9.17
CA HIS A 101 12.14 5.92 10.49
C HIS A 101 12.09 4.57 11.23
N LEU A 102 10.98 3.84 11.13
CA LEU A 102 10.80 2.53 11.78
C LEU A 102 11.58 1.39 11.09
N LEU A 103 12.18 1.64 9.93
CA LEU A 103 12.93 0.67 9.13
C LEU A 103 14.36 1.17 8.82
N ALA A 104 14.85 2.15 9.57
CA ALA A 104 16.12 2.83 9.29
C ALA A 104 17.35 1.92 9.36
N GLU A 105 17.24 0.77 10.02
CA GLU A 105 18.29 -0.23 10.14
C GLU A 105 18.25 -1.31 9.05
N LEU A 106 17.22 -1.32 8.20
CA LEU A 106 17.10 -2.27 7.10
C LEU A 106 17.61 -1.66 5.80
N PRO A 107 18.09 -2.47 4.84
CA PRO A 107 18.54 -2.00 3.53
C PRO A 107 17.34 -1.65 2.63
N VAL A 108 16.54 -0.66 3.03
CA VAL A 108 15.30 -0.27 2.35
C VAL A 108 15.23 1.21 2.07
N GLN A 109 14.67 1.54 0.91
CA GLN A 109 14.28 2.89 0.56
C GLN A 109 12.76 2.98 0.50
N ILE A 110 12.20 4.02 1.11
CA ILE A 110 10.75 4.21 1.17
C ILE A 110 10.35 5.35 0.25
N VAL A 111 9.48 5.06 -0.72
CA VAL A 111 8.79 6.06 -1.54
C VAL A 111 7.30 6.01 -1.25
N GLY A 112 6.70 7.16 -0.94
CA GLY A 112 5.25 7.23 -0.73
C GLY A 112 4.66 8.57 -1.12
N ARG A 113 3.36 8.56 -1.44
CA ARG A 113 2.64 9.77 -1.82
C ARG A 113 2.26 10.60 -0.61
N MET A 114 2.61 11.88 -0.65
CA MET A 114 2.16 12.87 0.32
C MET A 114 0.88 13.56 -0.14
N ARG A 115 0.07 14.01 0.83
CA ARG A 115 -1.11 14.84 0.55
C ARG A 115 -0.66 16.21 0.05
N SER A 116 -1.43 16.81 -0.87
CA SER A 116 -1.08 18.07 -1.53
C SER A 116 -1.17 19.32 -0.64
N ASP A 117 -1.69 19.18 0.58
CA ASP A 117 -1.85 20.23 1.57
C ASP A 117 -0.78 20.18 2.68
N ARG A 118 0.27 19.37 2.49
CA ARG A 118 1.36 19.24 3.46
C ARG A 118 2.30 20.44 3.43
N VAL A 119 2.90 20.68 4.59
CA VAL A 119 4.02 21.61 4.80
C VAL A 119 5.20 20.80 5.33
N LEU A 120 6.34 20.95 4.68
CA LEU A 120 7.62 20.41 5.11
C LEU A 120 8.52 21.54 5.62
N ARG A 121 9.61 21.15 6.27
CA ARG A 121 10.65 22.04 6.76
C ARG A 121 11.96 21.74 6.03
N ARG A 122 12.75 22.79 5.84
CA ARG A 122 14.15 22.69 5.43
C ARG A 122 15.05 22.33 6.60
N PRO A 123 16.30 21.90 6.33
CA PRO A 123 17.32 21.77 7.37
C PRO A 123 17.50 23.10 8.09
N ALA A 124 17.89 23.04 9.36
CA ALA A 124 18.24 24.25 10.09
C ALA A 124 19.46 24.91 9.41
N PRO A 125 19.46 26.25 9.23
CA PRO A 125 20.62 26.93 8.67
C PRO A 125 21.85 26.74 9.58
N PRO A 126 23.07 26.72 9.01
CA PRO A 126 24.29 26.69 9.80
C PRO A 126 24.32 27.83 10.83
N ARG A 127 24.85 27.53 12.02
CA ARG A 127 24.93 28.52 13.09
C ARG A 127 26.04 29.53 12.76
N LEU A 128 25.70 30.81 12.74
CA LEU A 128 26.68 31.89 12.58
C LEU A 128 27.43 32.12 13.91
N PRO A 129 28.75 32.42 13.87
CA PRO A 129 29.51 32.81 15.05
C PRO A 129 28.84 33.96 15.81
N GLY A 130 28.86 33.92 17.15
CA GLY A 130 28.29 34.97 18.01
C GLY A 130 26.77 34.92 18.22
N THR A 131 26.05 33.97 17.60
CA THR A 131 24.62 33.77 17.90
C THR A 131 24.44 33.08 19.26
N ASN A 132 23.55 33.62 20.10
CA ASN A 132 23.20 33.09 21.42
C ASN A 132 21.86 32.34 21.40
N GLY A 133 21.66 31.40 22.34
CA GLY A 133 20.41 30.67 22.50
C GLY A 133 20.34 29.29 21.82
N ARG A 134 19.23 28.58 22.02
CA ARG A 134 19.02 27.22 21.52
C ARG A 134 19.00 27.21 19.98
N PRO A 135 19.80 26.37 19.30
CA PRO A 135 19.78 26.26 17.84
C PRO A 135 18.37 25.95 17.32
N PRO A 136 17.93 26.58 16.22
CA PRO A 136 16.68 26.20 15.58
C PRO A 136 16.80 24.75 15.09
N LYS A 137 15.76 23.96 15.29
CA LYS A 137 15.71 22.57 14.80
C LYS A 137 15.31 22.49 13.32
N HIS A 138 14.68 23.53 12.80
CA HIS A 138 14.07 23.53 11.47
C HIS A 138 14.36 24.86 10.78
N GLY A 139 14.59 24.82 9.47
CA GLY A 139 14.64 25.99 8.62
C GLY A 139 13.25 26.42 8.14
N GLY A 140 13.23 27.19 7.04
CA GLY A 140 12.01 27.72 6.44
C GLY A 140 11.01 26.66 5.97
N GLU A 141 9.78 27.09 5.75
CA GLU A 141 8.67 26.23 5.31
C GLU A 141 8.71 25.97 3.81
N PHE A 142 8.38 24.73 3.44
CA PHE A 142 8.07 24.33 2.08
C PHE A 142 6.60 23.93 2.04
N VAL A 143 5.74 24.77 1.47
CA VAL A 143 4.29 24.60 1.45
C VAL A 143 3.88 24.12 0.05
N PHE A 144 3.30 22.92 -0.04
CA PHE A 144 2.98 22.32 -1.36
C PHE A 144 1.98 23.15 -2.16
N GLY A 145 1.10 23.88 -1.48
CA GLY A 145 0.09 24.75 -2.09
C GLY A 145 0.59 26.15 -2.45
N ASP A 146 1.82 26.52 -2.08
CA ASP A 146 2.37 27.87 -2.29
C ASP A 146 3.72 27.80 -3.03
N PRO A 147 3.74 28.01 -4.36
CA PRO A 147 4.96 28.00 -5.17
C PRO A 147 6.03 28.99 -4.74
N ALA A 148 5.66 30.13 -4.13
CA ALA A 148 6.64 31.11 -3.66
C ALA A 148 7.52 30.54 -2.53
N SER A 149 7.02 29.53 -1.80
CA SER A 149 7.75 28.87 -0.73
C SER A 149 8.75 27.81 -1.20
N TRP A 150 8.78 27.43 -2.48
CA TRP A 150 9.56 26.26 -2.93
C TRP A 150 11.06 26.53 -3.02
N GLY A 151 11.45 27.75 -3.38
CA GLY A 151 12.84 28.08 -3.68
C GLY A 151 13.36 27.32 -4.92
N THR A 152 14.67 27.31 -5.09
CA THR A 152 15.35 26.67 -6.24
C THR A 152 15.16 25.15 -6.23
N GLU A 153 14.77 24.58 -7.37
CA GLU A 153 14.79 23.13 -7.55
C GLU A 153 16.23 22.64 -7.69
N GLN A 154 16.54 21.48 -7.11
CA GLN A 154 17.88 20.90 -7.25
C GLN A 154 18.05 20.11 -8.54
N ALA A 155 16.97 19.49 -9.01
CA ALA A 155 16.95 18.74 -10.25
C ALA A 155 15.58 18.84 -10.91
N VAL A 156 15.57 18.80 -12.24
CA VAL A 156 14.37 18.74 -13.05
C VAL A 156 14.60 17.73 -14.17
N THR A 157 13.80 16.67 -14.19
CA THR A 157 13.79 15.72 -15.32
C THR A 157 12.52 15.90 -16.15
N ALA A 158 12.64 15.63 -17.45
CA ALA A 158 11.52 15.58 -18.39
C ALA A 158 11.60 14.27 -19.18
N THR A 159 10.57 13.44 -19.08
CA THR A 159 10.50 12.15 -19.75
C THR A 159 9.21 12.04 -20.55
N ASP A 160 9.31 11.78 -21.86
CA ASP A 160 8.14 11.52 -22.67
C ASP A 160 7.49 10.18 -22.31
N THR A 161 6.20 10.21 -22.06
CA THR A 161 5.43 9.01 -21.74
C THR A 161 4.35 8.75 -22.78
N HIS A 162 4.16 7.48 -23.12
CA HIS A 162 3.13 7.07 -24.06
C HIS A 162 1.69 7.40 -23.59
N ARG A 163 1.45 7.52 -22.28
CA ARG A 163 0.09 7.62 -21.72
C ARG A 163 -0.26 8.99 -21.15
N TYR A 164 0.73 9.77 -20.76
CA TYR A 164 0.50 10.99 -19.99
C TYR A 164 1.08 12.24 -20.67
N GLY A 165 1.62 12.09 -21.90
CA GLY A 165 2.47 13.12 -22.52
C GLY A 165 3.81 13.20 -21.80
N GLN A 166 4.40 14.38 -21.72
CA GLN A 166 5.63 14.61 -21.00
C GLN A 166 5.39 14.57 -19.49
N ALA A 167 6.19 13.76 -18.79
CA ALA A 167 6.27 13.75 -17.35
C ALA A 167 7.43 14.64 -16.91
N ARG A 168 7.12 15.67 -16.13
CA ARG A 168 8.11 16.58 -15.52
C ARG A 168 8.20 16.31 -14.02
N ALA A 169 9.40 15.96 -13.54
CA ALA A 169 9.69 15.77 -12.13
C ALA A 169 10.57 16.92 -11.63
N GLN A 170 10.14 17.60 -10.56
CA GLN A 170 10.91 18.63 -9.86
C GLN A 170 11.29 18.15 -8.47
N VAL A 171 12.51 18.47 -8.04
CA VAL A 171 13.12 17.85 -6.86
C VAL A 171 13.61 18.89 -5.86
N TRP A 172 13.31 18.63 -4.59
CA TRP A 172 13.87 19.35 -3.44
C TRP A 172 14.27 18.36 -2.36
N ASP A 173 15.53 18.34 -2.01
CA ASP A 173 16.14 17.39 -1.09
C ASP A 173 16.24 17.92 0.34
N ARG A 174 16.47 16.99 1.26
CA ARG A 174 16.60 17.22 2.71
C ARG A 174 15.40 17.96 3.31
N LEU A 175 14.21 17.68 2.78
CA LEU A 175 12.96 18.16 3.36
C LEU A 175 12.40 17.14 4.35
N HIS A 176 11.86 17.62 5.47
CA HIS A 176 11.30 16.75 6.51
C HIS A 176 9.97 17.28 7.07
N PRO A 177 9.07 16.39 7.52
CA PRO A 177 7.88 16.80 8.24
C PRO A 177 8.24 17.39 9.61
N ARG A 178 7.52 18.43 10.05
CA ARG A 178 7.61 18.90 11.44
C ARG A 178 6.80 17.96 12.33
N LEU A 179 7.50 17.09 13.07
CA LEU A 179 6.89 16.20 14.05
C LEU A 179 6.45 16.96 15.32
N THR A 180 5.40 16.46 15.96
CA THR A 180 4.90 16.96 17.26
C THR A 180 4.62 15.76 18.16
N ARG A 181 4.72 15.93 19.49
CA ARG A 181 4.42 14.87 20.46
C ARG A 181 2.92 14.62 20.58
N ARG A 182 2.34 14.02 19.55
CA ARG A 182 0.92 13.69 19.41
C ARG A 182 0.77 12.42 18.59
N ALA A 183 -0.35 11.73 18.79
CA ALA A 183 -0.71 10.51 18.07
C ALA A 183 0.46 9.51 18.07
N ALA A 184 0.95 9.15 16.89
CA ALA A 184 2.13 8.35 16.59
C ALA A 184 3.39 8.60 17.44
N TRP A 185 3.55 9.82 17.96
CA TRP A 185 4.75 10.30 18.65
C TRP A 185 4.47 10.76 20.08
N ALA A 186 3.29 10.42 20.63
CA ALA A 186 2.89 10.83 21.97
C ALA A 186 3.85 10.30 23.04
N ASP A 187 4.16 9.01 22.95
CA ASP A 187 4.99 8.27 23.91
C ASP A 187 6.46 8.16 23.44
N HIS A 188 6.86 8.98 22.45
CA HIS A 188 8.24 8.98 21.94
C HIS A 188 9.20 9.56 22.97
N GLU A 189 10.12 8.74 23.44
CA GLU A 189 11.15 9.14 24.40
C GLU A 189 12.24 10.00 23.75
N GLY A 190 12.72 11.00 24.48
CA GLY A 190 13.78 11.88 24.00
C GLY A 190 13.33 12.90 22.93
N PRO A 191 14.30 13.50 22.22
CA PRO A 191 14.02 14.45 21.14
C PRO A 191 13.31 13.76 19.97
N LEU A 192 12.26 14.39 19.43
CA LEU A 192 11.66 13.93 18.17
C LEU A 192 12.73 13.89 17.07
N PRO A 193 12.74 12.89 16.18
CA PRO A 193 13.72 12.85 15.10
C PRO A 193 13.50 13.96 14.08
N VAL A 194 14.51 14.19 13.24
CA VAL A 194 14.40 14.86 11.94
C VAL A 194 14.56 13.76 10.90
N ILE A 195 13.52 13.56 10.09
CA ILE A 195 13.49 12.49 9.08
C ILE A 195 13.58 13.18 7.73
N GLU A 196 14.82 13.47 7.32
CA GLU A 196 15.10 14.08 6.03
C GLU A 196 14.77 13.11 4.90
N GLY A 197 14.38 13.66 3.76
CA GLY A 197 14.20 12.92 2.52
C GLY A 197 13.99 13.86 1.35
N THR A 198 14.01 13.29 0.16
CA THR A 198 13.78 14.00 -1.08
C THR A 198 12.27 14.11 -1.39
N LEU A 199 11.82 15.32 -1.71
CA LEU A 199 10.51 15.60 -2.26
C LEU A 199 10.56 15.66 -3.78
N ILE A 200 9.70 14.88 -4.44
CA ILE A 200 9.54 14.86 -5.90
C ILE A 200 8.12 15.31 -6.23
N ARG A 201 8.00 16.39 -7.01
CA ARG A 201 6.74 16.84 -7.61
C ARG A 201 6.66 16.36 -9.04
N LEU A 202 5.73 15.45 -9.30
CA LEU A 202 5.46 14.91 -10.62
C LEU A 202 4.25 15.62 -11.25
N THR A 203 4.44 16.20 -12.42
CA THR A 203 3.37 16.71 -13.29
C THR A 203 3.40 16.03 -14.65
N VAL A 204 2.24 15.90 -15.27
CA VAL A 204 2.09 15.32 -16.60
C VAL A 204 1.14 16.18 -17.44
N ASP A 205 1.27 16.14 -18.75
CA ASP A 205 0.44 16.92 -19.66
C ASP A 205 -1.04 16.54 -19.58
N HIS A 206 -1.33 15.24 -19.55
CA HIS A 206 -2.70 14.75 -19.54
C HIS A 206 -2.85 13.40 -18.82
N LEU A 207 -4.09 13.09 -18.43
CA LEU A 207 -4.47 11.76 -17.95
C LEU A 207 -5.21 11.01 -19.07
N PRO A 208 -5.02 9.69 -19.23
CA PRO A 208 -5.78 8.88 -20.18
C PRO A 208 -7.30 8.95 -20.00
N SER A 209 -7.77 9.31 -18.80
CA SER A 209 -9.19 9.47 -18.50
C SER A 209 -9.77 10.81 -18.94
N GLY A 210 -8.96 11.74 -19.46
CA GLY A 210 -9.37 13.12 -19.76
C GLY A 210 -9.58 14.01 -18.53
N GLY A 211 -9.33 13.48 -17.32
CA GLY A 211 -9.40 14.27 -16.08
C GLY A 211 -8.24 15.26 -15.94
N LYS A 212 -8.43 16.29 -15.11
CA LYS A 212 -7.37 17.26 -14.78
C LYS A 212 -6.16 16.54 -14.15
N ALA A 213 -5.00 16.67 -14.80
CA ALA A 213 -3.71 16.15 -14.31
C ALA A 213 -3.23 16.98 -13.11
N LYS A 214 -3.70 16.63 -11.90
CA LYS A 214 -3.19 17.25 -10.67
C LYS A 214 -1.78 16.73 -10.36
N PRO A 215 -0.88 17.59 -9.86
CA PRO A 215 0.45 17.15 -9.45
C PRO A 215 0.39 16.03 -8.40
N VAL A 216 1.33 15.10 -8.49
CA VAL A 216 1.58 14.08 -7.47
C VAL A 216 2.83 14.49 -6.71
N TRP A 217 2.73 14.49 -5.38
CA TRP A 217 3.86 14.74 -4.49
C TRP A 217 4.32 13.43 -3.88
N LEU A 218 5.57 13.04 -4.15
CA LEU A 218 6.21 11.86 -3.59
C LEU A 218 7.29 12.28 -2.61
N TRP A 219 7.39 11.60 -1.49
CA TRP A 219 8.52 11.70 -0.59
C TRP A 219 9.30 10.40 -0.65
N TRP A 220 10.61 10.52 -0.76
CA TRP A 220 11.58 9.44 -0.81
C TRP A 220 12.55 9.57 0.36
N SER A 221 12.86 8.47 1.04
CA SER A 221 13.67 8.47 2.26
C SER A 221 15.16 8.72 2.05
N THR A 222 15.64 8.76 0.82
CA THR A 222 17.04 9.01 0.48
C THR A 222 17.27 10.51 0.26
N VAL A 223 18.50 10.94 0.47
CA VAL A 223 18.99 12.31 0.23
C VAL A 223 20.23 12.27 -0.69
N ASP A 224 20.71 13.44 -1.11
CA ASP A 224 21.85 13.63 -2.02
C ASP A 224 21.66 12.92 -3.37
N VAL A 225 20.46 13.07 -3.94
CA VAL A 225 19.97 12.30 -5.08
C VAL A 225 20.50 12.76 -6.43
N THR A 226 20.68 11.82 -7.35
CA THR A 226 21.00 12.12 -8.75
C THR A 226 19.73 12.17 -9.62
N GLU A 227 19.83 12.76 -10.82
CA GLU A 227 18.70 12.79 -11.78
C GLU A 227 18.19 11.39 -12.15
N ALA A 228 19.08 10.40 -12.28
CA ALA A 228 18.71 9.03 -12.61
C ALA A 228 17.88 8.36 -11.50
N ASP A 229 18.12 8.72 -10.24
CA ASP A 229 17.38 8.17 -9.11
C ASP A 229 15.94 8.69 -9.05
N VAL A 230 15.73 9.93 -9.46
CA VAL A 230 14.44 10.61 -9.47
C VAL A 230 13.49 9.91 -10.43
N ASP A 231 13.97 9.58 -11.63
CA ASP A 231 13.18 8.88 -12.64
C ASP A 231 12.79 7.47 -12.20
N ARG A 232 13.72 6.75 -11.56
CA ARG A 232 13.43 5.45 -10.97
C ARG A 232 12.30 5.54 -9.95
N CYS A 233 12.31 6.54 -9.07
CA CYS A 233 11.34 6.68 -7.98
C CYS A 233 9.91 6.94 -8.48
N TRP A 234 9.72 7.91 -9.37
CA TRP A 234 8.37 8.19 -9.86
C TRP A 234 7.86 7.10 -10.79
N GLN A 235 8.72 6.47 -11.60
CA GLN A 235 8.35 5.34 -12.44
C GLN A 235 7.92 4.15 -11.58
N ALA A 236 8.68 3.82 -10.52
CA ALA A 236 8.31 2.78 -9.56
C ALA A 236 6.98 3.10 -8.87
N TYR A 237 6.75 4.36 -8.51
CA TYR A 237 5.47 4.80 -7.94
C TYR A 237 4.28 4.58 -8.89
N LEU A 238 4.43 4.87 -10.19
CA LEU A 238 3.38 4.57 -11.17
C LEU A 238 3.15 3.06 -11.35
N ARG A 239 4.21 2.25 -11.24
CA ARG A 239 4.14 0.78 -11.33
C ARG A 239 3.40 0.14 -10.16
N ARG A 240 3.30 0.82 -9.02
CA ARG A 240 2.50 0.36 -7.88
C ARG A 240 1.08 -0.05 -8.27
N PHE A 241 0.49 0.63 -9.25
CA PHE A 241 -0.87 0.31 -9.73
C PHE A 241 -0.99 -1.10 -10.34
N ASN A 242 0.11 -1.78 -10.68
CA ASN A 242 0.08 -3.16 -11.14
C ASN A 242 -0.59 -4.11 -10.13
N ILE A 243 -0.46 -3.85 -8.82
CA ILE A 243 -1.10 -4.67 -7.79
C ILE A 243 -2.64 -4.64 -7.88
N GLU A 244 -3.22 -3.55 -8.40
CA GLU A 244 -4.67 -3.43 -8.59
C GLU A 244 -5.19 -4.40 -9.65
N HIS A 245 -4.38 -4.73 -10.65
CA HIS A 245 -4.72 -5.78 -11.62
C HIS A 245 -4.78 -7.15 -10.95
N THR A 246 -3.87 -7.42 -10.00
CA THR A 246 -3.89 -8.64 -9.19
C THR A 246 -5.10 -8.67 -8.25
N PHE A 247 -5.44 -7.58 -7.58
CA PHE A 247 -6.66 -7.49 -6.77
C PHE A 247 -7.94 -7.69 -7.58
N ARG A 248 -7.99 -7.14 -8.80
CA ARG A 248 -9.10 -7.36 -9.71
C ARG A 248 -9.26 -8.85 -10.04
N LEU A 249 -8.16 -9.53 -10.37
CA LEU A 249 -8.16 -10.98 -10.62
C LEU A 249 -8.62 -11.75 -9.38
N PHE A 250 -8.11 -11.40 -8.19
CA PHE A 250 -8.47 -12.06 -6.93
C PHE A 250 -9.97 -11.99 -6.69
N LYS A 251 -10.55 -10.79 -6.79
CA LYS A 251 -11.98 -10.57 -6.53
C LYS A 251 -12.87 -11.17 -7.61
N GLN A 252 -12.54 -10.98 -8.89
CA GLN A 252 -13.43 -11.33 -10.01
C GLN A 252 -13.27 -12.76 -10.50
N THR A 253 -12.09 -13.37 -10.33
CA THR A 253 -11.77 -14.65 -10.97
C THR A 253 -11.38 -15.73 -9.98
N LEU A 254 -10.57 -15.42 -8.97
CA LEU A 254 -10.16 -16.41 -7.95
C LEU A 254 -11.16 -16.51 -6.79
N GLY A 255 -12.10 -15.57 -6.69
CA GLY A 255 -13.17 -15.62 -5.71
C GLY A 255 -12.75 -15.18 -4.31
N TRP A 256 -11.78 -14.27 -4.18
CA TRP A 256 -11.29 -13.80 -2.88
C TRP A 256 -12.42 -13.29 -1.97
N THR A 257 -13.43 -12.62 -2.54
CA THR A 257 -14.58 -12.08 -1.80
C THR A 257 -15.86 -12.92 -1.95
N VAL A 258 -15.78 -14.13 -2.52
CA VAL A 258 -16.96 -14.99 -2.75
C VAL A 258 -17.44 -15.68 -1.47
N PRO A 259 -16.56 -16.31 -0.65
CA PRO A 259 -17.01 -16.97 0.57
C PRO A 259 -17.64 -16.01 1.58
N LYS A 260 -18.72 -16.45 2.22
CA LYS A 260 -19.41 -15.72 3.29
C LYS A 260 -18.86 -16.13 4.66
N LEU A 261 -17.58 -15.82 4.89
CA LEU A 261 -16.87 -16.16 6.12
C LEU A 261 -17.30 -15.24 7.26
N ARG A 262 -17.62 -15.83 8.41
CA ARG A 262 -18.01 -15.11 9.64
C ARG A 262 -16.84 -14.85 10.59
N ASN A 263 -15.84 -15.71 10.56
CA ASN A 263 -14.67 -15.66 11.45
C ASN A 263 -13.47 -15.05 10.69
N PRO A 264 -12.74 -14.10 11.29
CA PRO A 264 -11.65 -13.40 10.62
C PRO A 264 -10.45 -14.32 10.32
N GLU A 265 -10.09 -15.25 11.21
CA GLU A 265 -9.00 -16.20 10.97
C GLU A 265 -9.31 -17.15 9.79
N ALA A 266 -10.58 -17.44 9.54
CA ALA A 266 -11.02 -18.16 8.34
C ALA A 266 -10.82 -17.33 7.07
N ALA A 267 -11.04 -16.00 7.14
CA ALA A 267 -10.77 -15.11 6.02
C ALA A 267 -9.27 -14.91 5.78
N ASP A 268 -8.46 -14.92 6.82
CA ASP A 268 -7.00 -14.89 6.73
C ASP A 268 -6.50 -16.16 6.00
N ARG A 269 -6.98 -17.35 6.43
CA ARG A 269 -6.69 -18.61 5.74
C ARG A 269 -7.15 -18.61 4.29
N TRP A 270 -8.36 -18.12 4.02
CA TRP A 270 -8.87 -18.00 2.64
C TRP A 270 -8.01 -17.08 1.79
N SER A 271 -7.55 -15.96 2.34
CA SER A 271 -6.66 -15.02 1.65
C SER A 271 -5.33 -15.69 1.28
N TRP A 272 -4.74 -16.47 2.19
CA TRP A 272 -3.54 -17.25 1.91
C TRP A 272 -3.75 -18.36 0.88
N LEU A 273 -4.93 -19.01 0.85
CA LEU A 273 -5.27 -19.96 -0.21
C LEU A 273 -5.34 -19.27 -1.59
N ILE A 274 -5.91 -18.06 -1.67
CA ILE A 274 -5.95 -17.28 -2.92
C ILE A 274 -4.55 -16.89 -3.36
N ILE A 275 -3.70 -16.42 -2.45
CA ILE A 275 -2.30 -16.09 -2.73
C ILE A 275 -1.56 -17.33 -3.24
N THR A 276 -1.74 -18.48 -2.58
CA THR A 276 -1.12 -19.74 -2.99
C THR A 276 -1.55 -20.17 -4.39
N ALA A 277 -2.86 -20.10 -4.69
CA ALA A 277 -3.39 -20.40 -6.03
C ALA A 277 -2.81 -19.43 -7.09
N TYR A 278 -2.69 -18.15 -6.76
CA TYR A 278 -2.07 -17.18 -7.66
C TYR A 278 -0.57 -17.45 -7.88
N THR A 279 0.16 -17.81 -6.83
CA THR A 279 1.58 -18.21 -6.92
C THR A 279 1.73 -19.44 -7.82
N GLN A 280 0.84 -20.43 -7.72
CA GLN A 280 0.84 -21.58 -8.64
C GLN A 280 0.62 -21.15 -10.10
N LEU A 281 -0.30 -20.22 -10.36
CA LEU A 281 -0.50 -19.68 -11.71
C LEU A 281 0.76 -18.95 -12.21
N ARG A 282 1.44 -18.20 -11.35
CA ARG A 282 2.68 -17.50 -11.69
C ARG A 282 3.79 -18.49 -12.06
N LEU A 283 3.97 -19.54 -11.27
CA LEU A 283 4.96 -20.60 -11.52
C LEU A 283 4.65 -21.43 -12.77
N ALA A 284 3.37 -21.58 -13.11
CA ALA A 284 2.94 -22.30 -14.30
C ALA A 284 3.06 -21.49 -15.61
N ARG A 285 3.36 -20.19 -15.53
CA ARG A 285 3.43 -19.30 -16.69
C ARG A 285 4.29 -19.84 -17.85
N PRO A 286 5.55 -20.27 -17.63
CA PRO A 286 6.38 -20.78 -18.72
C PRO A 286 5.96 -22.17 -19.21
N LEU A 287 5.07 -22.86 -18.50
CA LEU A 287 4.64 -24.23 -18.81
C LEU A 287 3.29 -24.26 -19.53
N THR A 288 2.55 -23.15 -19.55
CA THR A 288 1.14 -23.18 -19.98
C THR A 288 0.99 -22.73 -21.43
N ASP A 289 0.40 -23.59 -22.24
CA ASP A 289 -0.02 -23.23 -23.60
C ASP A 289 -1.11 -22.14 -23.59
N ASP A 290 -1.01 -21.17 -24.50
CA ASP A 290 -2.02 -20.11 -24.63
C ASP A 290 -3.32 -20.65 -25.26
N LEU A 291 -4.24 -21.12 -24.42
CA LEU A 291 -5.62 -21.45 -24.80
C LEU A 291 -6.46 -20.18 -25.00
N ARG A 292 -6.06 -19.40 -26.01
CA ARG A 292 -6.72 -18.16 -26.42
C ARG A 292 -8.11 -18.43 -27.00
N ARG A 293 -9.01 -17.47 -26.80
CA ARG A 293 -10.31 -17.45 -27.51
C ARG A 293 -10.09 -16.99 -28.97
N PRO A 294 -11.02 -17.31 -29.89
CA PRO A 294 -10.85 -16.96 -31.31
C PRO A 294 -10.58 -15.47 -31.57
N TRP A 295 -11.22 -14.58 -30.80
CA TRP A 295 -11.08 -13.12 -30.93
C TRP A 295 -9.89 -12.53 -30.15
N GLU A 296 -9.15 -13.36 -29.41
CA GLU A 296 -8.00 -12.90 -28.64
C GLU A 296 -6.75 -12.88 -29.52
N LYS A 297 -6.07 -11.72 -29.54
CA LYS A 297 -4.78 -11.57 -30.22
C LYS A 297 -3.75 -12.55 -29.66
N PRO A 298 -2.93 -13.20 -30.50
CA PRO A 298 -1.77 -13.96 -30.03
C PRO A 298 -0.89 -13.09 -29.14
N ALA A 299 -0.38 -13.68 -28.07
CA ALA A 299 0.60 -13.03 -27.20
C ALA A 299 1.74 -14.01 -26.95
N PRO A 300 2.99 -13.54 -26.93
CA PRO A 300 4.11 -14.42 -26.62
C PRO A 300 4.03 -14.88 -25.15
N PRO A 301 4.62 -16.03 -24.77
CA PRO A 301 4.45 -16.63 -23.45
C PRO A 301 4.74 -15.68 -22.28
N GLU A 302 5.76 -14.83 -22.42
CA GLU A 302 6.17 -13.80 -21.46
C GLU A 302 5.22 -12.60 -21.40
N ARG A 303 4.12 -12.58 -22.16
CA ARG A 303 3.07 -11.56 -22.10
C ARG A 303 1.69 -12.12 -21.78
N LEU A 304 1.57 -13.43 -21.57
CA LEU A 304 0.31 -14.03 -21.13
C LEU A 304 -0.11 -13.47 -19.77
N THR A 305 -1.39 -13.09 -19.68
CA THR A 305 -1.98 -12.56 -18.45
C THR A 305 -2.34 -13.71 -17.49
N PRO A 306 -2.51 -13.44 -16.18
CA PRO A 306 -2.95 -14.46 -15.23
C PRO A 306 -4.24 -15.19 -15.64
N ALA A 307 -5.17 -14.47 -16.26
CA ALA A 307 -6.42 -15.04 -16.74
C ALA A 307 -6.24 -15.98 -17.95
N ARG A 308 -5.24 -15.74 -18.82
CA ARG A 308 -4.90 -16.65 -19.92
C ARG A 308 -4.24 -17.92 -19.39
N ILE A 309 -3.25 -17.78 -18.53
CA ILE A 309 -2.56 -18.92 -17.89
C ILE A 309 -3.57 -19.80 -17.13
N ARG A 310 -4.50 -19.21 -16.38
CA ARG A 310 -5.54 -19.98 -15.67
C ARG A 310 -6.37 -20.88 -16.59
N ARG A 311 -6.60 -20.52 -17.85
CA ARG A 311 -7.39 -21.36 -18.78
C ARG A 311 -6.65 -22.64 -19.15
N GLY A 312 -5.34 -22.54 -19.42
CA GLY A 312 -4.50 -23.70 -19.72
C GLY A 312 -4.06 -24.48 -18.48
N PHE A 313 -4.09 -23.87 -17.29
CA PHE A 313 -3.60 -24.47 -16.05
C PHE A 313 -4.23 -25.83 -15.72
N ARG A 314 -5.50 -26.06 -16.08
CA ARG A 314 -6.17 -27.36 -15.87
C ARG A 314 -5.43 -28.50 -16.58
N ASN A 315 -4.86 -28.25 -17.76
CA ASN A 315 -4.14 -29.26 -18.54
C ASN A 315 -2.78 -29.59 -17.93
N LEU A 316 -2.13 -28.61 -17.30
CA LEU A 316 -0.92 -28.84 -16.50
C LEU A 316 -1.21 -29.63 -15.24
N ARG A 317 -2.29 -29.30 -14.53
CA ARG A 317 -2.66 -30.00 -13.29
C ARG A 317 -2.90 -31.50 -13.51
N ALA A 318 -3.41 -31.90 -14.68
CA ALA A 318 -3.60 -33.31 -15.02
C ALA A 318 -2.29 -34.08 -15.24
N LYS A 319 -1.22 -33.38 -15.64
CA LYS A 319 0.10 -33.97 -15.92
C LYS A 319 1.07 -33.85 -14.74
N ALA A 320 0.80 -32.96 -13.79
CA ALA A 320 1.64 -32.74 -12.62
C ALA A 320 1.40 -33.82 -11.54
N PRO A 321 2.45 -34.29 -10.85
CA PRO A 321 2.28 -35.15 -9.68
C PRO A 321 1.40 -34.48 -8.63
N SER A 322 0.46 -35.23 -8.05
CA SER A 322 -0.34 -34.77 -6.92
C SER A 322 0.41 -35.06 -5.61
N PRO A 323 0.84 -34.05 -4.85
CA PRO A 323 1.50 -34.28 -3.56
C PRO A 323 0.51 -34.77 -2.49
N SER A 324 -0.80 -34.64 -2.73
CA SER A 324 -1.85 -35.09 -1.80
C SER A 324 -2.24 -36.53 -2.05
N ARG A 325 -2.32 -37.32 -0.97
CA ARG A 325 -2.97 -38.64 -0.96
C ARG A 325 -4.47 -38.51 -1.23
N ALA A 326 -5.09 -39.60 -1.68
CA ALA A 326 -6.54 -39.67 -1.79
C ALA A 326 -7.20 -39.29 -0.44
N PRO A 327 -8.30 -38.51 -0.45
CA PRO A 327 -9.01 -38.18 0.78
C PRO A 327 -9.47 -39.48 1.46
N LYS A 328 -9.39 -39.52 2.78
CA LYS A 328 -9.93 -40.65 3.55
C LYS A 328 -11.45 -40.69 3.36
N PRO A 329 -12.06 -41.86 3.02
CA PRO A 329 -13.51 -41.98 3.02
C PRO A 329 -14.06 -41.58 4.39
N SER A 330 -14.99 -40.64 4.41
CA SER A 330 -15.73 -40.28 5.62
C SER A 330 -17.23 -40.35 5.33
N ARG A 331 -18.00 -40.82 6.33
CA ARG A 331 -19.45 -40.68 6.30
C ARG A 331 -19.77 -39.28 6.82
N PRO A 332 -20.70 -38.54 6.18
CA PRO A 332 -21.25 -37.34 6.79
C PRO A 332 -21.68 -37.67 8.22
N GLY A 333 -21.35 -36.80 9.18
CA GLY A 333 -21.90 -36.93 10.53
C GLY A 333 -23.43 -36.92 10.50
N PRO A 334 -24.13 -37.30 11.59
CA PRO A 334 -25.59 -37.50 11.64
C PRO A 334 -26.43 -36.24 11.34
N GLY A 335 -25.81 -35.15 10.90
CA GLY A 335 -26.47 -33.89 10.65
C GLY A 335 -27.09 -33.32 11.92
N ARG A 336 -27.98 -32.36 11.73
CA ARG A 336 -28.78 -31.80 12.81
C ARG A 336 -30.11 -32.56 12.89
N PRO A 337 -30.55 -33.05 14.07
CA PRO A 337 -31.85 -33.68 14.20
C PRO A 337 -33.00 -32.78 13.71
N PRO A 338 -33.96 -33.31 12.94
CA PRO A 338 -35.17 -32.59 12.53
C PRO A 338 -35.89 -31.98 13.74
N GLY A 339 -36.43 -30.76 13.58
CA GLY A 339 -37.14 -30.04 14.65
C GLY A 339 -36.26 -29.34 15.69
N SER A 340 -34.95 -29.55 15.69
CA SER A 340 -34.05 -28.82 16.60
C SER A 340 -33.81 -27.38 16.11
N THR A 341 -34.26 -26.39 16.90
CA THR A 341 -34.04 -24.96 16.63
C THR A 341 -32.71 -24.48 17.21
N ASN A 342 -32.08 -23.47 16.60
CA ASN A 342 -30.85 -22.90 17.15
C ASN A 342 -31.18 -22.06 18.38
N ARG A 343 -30.79 -22.54 19.56
CA ARG A 343 -31.06 -21.86 20.84
C ARG A 343 -30.05 -20.76 21.17
N HIS A 344 -28.92 -20.71 20.46
CA HIS A 344 -27.89 -19.71 20.67
C HIS A 344 -27.99 -18.60 19.62
N ARG A 345 -28.33 -17.39 20.07
CA ARG A 345 -28.23 -16.19 19.24
C ARG A 345 -26.75 -15.88 19.02
N ALA A 346 -26.37 -15.64 17.76
CA ALA A 346 -25.00 -15.24 17.44
C ALA A 346 -24.72 -13.83 17.98
N THR A 347 -23.58 -13.67 18.65
CA THR A 347 -23.09 -12.38 19.16
C THR A 347 -23.01 -11.36 18.03
N ARG A 348 -23.45 -10.13 18.31
CA ARG A 348 -23.33 -9.00 17.38
C ARG A 348 -22.11 -8.16 17.79
N HIS A 349 -21.39 -7.67 16.79
CA HIS A 349 -20.19 -6.87 16.95
C HIS A 349 -20.36 -5.52 16.24
N ASP A 350 -19.94 -4.46 16.91
CA ASP A 350 -19.89 -3.12 16.33
C ASP A 350 -18.77 -3.00 15.28
N VAL A 351 -18.82 -1.92 14.49
CA VAL A 351 -17.86 -1.64 13.41
C VAL A 351 -17.04 -0.42 13.79
N GLY A 352 -15.71 -0.51 13.63
CA GLY A 352 -14.82 0.63 13.73
C GLY A 352 -13.90 0.63 14.95
N ARG A 353 -13.16 1.74 15.10
CA ARG A 353 -12.04 1.89 16.03
C ARG A 353 -12.48 1.66 17.47
N ILE A 354 -11.90 0.66 18.10
CA ILE A 354 -11.63 0.68 19.54
C ILE A 354 -10.30 1.43 19.67
N LEU A 355 -10.25 2.48 20.49
CA LEU A 355 -9.03 3.19 20.83
C LEU A 355 -8.04 2.20 21.48
N ALA A 356 -6.74 2.51 21.47
CA ALA A 356 -5.75 1.72 22.22
C ALA A 356 -6.08 1.58 23.72
N THR A 357 -6.98 2.43 24.24
CA THR A 357 -7.54 2.40 25.60
C THR A 357 -8.73 1.45 25.79
N GLY A 358 -9.15 0.69 24.77
CA GLY A 358 -10.31 -0.21 24.85
C GLY A 358 -11.67 0.47 24.68
N GLN A 359 -11.72 1.80 24.49
CA GLN A 359 -12.97 2.55 24.32
C GLN A 359 -13.39 2.65 22.85
N ALA A 360 -14.68 2.58 22.56
CA ALA A 360 -15.20 2.87 21.23
C ALA A 360 -14.85 4.31 20.80
N TYR A 361 -14.29 4.47 19.60
CA TYR A 361 -13.99 5.77 19.04
C TYR A 361 -15.27 6.57 18.82
N GLN A 362 -15.50 7.56 19.68
CA GLN A 362 -16.49 8.60 19.44
C GLN A 362 -15.87 9.68 18.54
N ARG A 363 -16.60 10.05 17.50
CA ARG A 363 -16.21 11.13 16.59
C ARG A 363 -16.13 12.43 17.40
N PRO A 364 -15.00 13.18 17.39
CA PRO A 364 -14.92 14.45 18.11
C PRO A 364 -16.04 15.39 17.66
N THR A 365 -16.74 15.99 18.63
CA THR A 365 -17.86 16.93 18.44
C THR A 365 -17.48 18.14 17.56
N HIS A 366 -16.19 18.48 17.46
CA HIS A 366 -15.68 19.61 16.69
C HIS A 366 -15.69 19.42 15.17
N HIS A 367 -16.06 18.24 14.65
CA HIS A 367 -16.27 18.04 13.21
C HIS A 367 -17.70 18.41 12.74
N LYS A 368 -18.58 18.90 13.63
CA LYS A 368 -19.86 19.52 13.23
C LYS A 368 -19.75 21.01 12.87
N THR A 369 -18.64 21.66 13.23
CA THR A 369 -18.34 23.03 12.84
C THR A 369 -17.11 23.01 11.94
N GLY A 370 -17.30 23.32 10.66
CA GLY A 370 -16.19 23.51 9.73
C GLY A 370 -15.27 24.61 10.25
N THR A 371 -14.10 24.24 10.76
CA THR A 371 -13.01 25.16 11.07
C THR A 371 -12.39 25.64 9.76
N LYS A 372 -13.09 26.55 9.08
CA LYS A 372 -12.43 27.58 8.27
C LYS A 372 -11.67 28.46 9.26
N PRO A 373 -10.35 28.64 9.16
CA PRO A 373 -9.72 29.77 9.78
C PRO A 373 -10.32 31.03 9.15
N ARG A 374 -10.97 31.86 9.98
CA ARG A 374 -11.25 33.26 9.63
C ARG A 374 -9.91 33.92 9.36
N ARG A 375 -9.69 34.34 8.11
CA ARG A 375 -8.73 35.40 7.78
C ARG A 375 -9.05 36.61 8.68
N LYS A 376 -8.04 37.14 9.36
CA LYS A 376 -8.01 38.54 9.82
C LYS A 376 -6.62 39.07 9.47
N GLY A 377 -6.61 40.21 8.77
CA GLY A 377 -5.44 41.06 8.55
C GLY A 377 -4.45 40.48 7.57
#